data_AF-A0A522BR49-F1
#
_entry.id   AF-A0A522BR49-F1
#
_cell.length_a   1.000
_cell.length_b   1.000
_cell.length_c   1.000
_cell.angle_alpha   90.00
_cell.angle_beta   90.00
_cell.angle_gamma   90.00
#
_symmetry.space_group_name_H-M   'P 1'
#
loop_
_entity.id
_entity.type
_entity.pdbx_description
1 polymer ?
#
loop_
_entity_poly.entity_id
_entity_poly.type
_entity_poly.pdbx_seq_one_letter_code
_entity_poly.pdbx_strand_id
1 'polypeptide(L)'
;EFVLLLPEQDLAGASIAVERVRAAVQARALVHPQSEHGVVTISGGLASSSSIVPLTAEGLLHAADLALFESKAVGRNTLTVVSEAPRALT
;
A
#
# COMPACT_ATOMS: atom_id res chain seq x y z
N GLU A 1 1.64 4.92 11.74
CA GLU A 1 1.73 4.25 10.42
C GLU A 1 2.56 2.98 10.56
N PHE A 2 2.44 2.05 9.63
CA PHE A 2 3.15 0.77 9.63
C PHE A 2 3.76 0.53 8.26
N VAL A 3 4.89 -0.17 8.20
CA VAL A 3 5.54 -0.60 6.96
C VAL A 3 5.66 -2.11 6.98
N LEU A 4 5.25 -2.77 5.89
CA LEU A 4 5.47 -4.18 5.67
C LEU A 4 6.57 -4.33 4.62
N LEU A 5 7.71 -4.90 5.02
CA LEU A 5 8.77 -5.29 4.10
C LEU A 5 8.54 -6.75 3.70
N LEU A 6 8.46 -7.01 2.39
CA LEU A 6 8.21 -8.33 1.83
C LEU A 6 9.39 -8.72 0.93
N PRO A 7 10.45 -9.33 1.50
CA PRO A 7 11.59 -9.79 0.72
C PRO A 7 11.16 -10.81 -0.33
N GLU A 8 11.86 -10.83 -1.47
CA GLU A 8 11.68 -11.86 -2.50
C GLU A 8 10.24 -11.93 -3.06
N GLN A 9 9.50 -10.81 -3.01
CA GLN A 9 8.17 -10.69 -3.60
C GLN A 9 8.18 -9.64 -4.71
N ASP A 10 7.49 -9.94 -5.81
CA ASP A 10 7.08 -8.93 -6.78
C ASP A 10 5.78 -8.24 -6.35
N LEU A 11 5.32 -7.25 -7.12
CA LEU A 11 4.09 -6.53 -6.81
C LEU A 11 2.85 -7.43 -6.78
N ALA A 12 2.82 -8.50 -7.59
CA ALA A 12 1.67 -9.41 -7.62
C ALA A 12 1.58 -10.22 -6.33
N GLY A 13 2.69 -10.84 -5.91
CA GLY A 13 2.79 -11.58 -4.64
C GLY A 13 2.54 -10.68 -3.44
N ALA A 14 3.14 -9.48 -3.43
CA ALA A 14 2.93 -8.49 -2.39
C ALA A 14 1.45 -8.05 -2.29
N SER A 15 0.79 -7.80 -3.42
CA SER A 15 -0.63 -7.40 -3.46
C SER A 15 -1.53 -8.47 -2.82
N ILE A 16 -1.31 -9.75 -3.13
CA ILE A 16 -2.07 -10.85 -2.54
C ILE A 16 -1.85 -10.91 -1.02
N ALA A 17 -0.60 -10.80 -0.57
CA ALA A 17 -0.28 -10.84 0.85
C ALA A 17 -0.91 -9.67 1.62
N VAL A 18 -0.79 -8.45 1.11
CA VAL A 18 -1.31 -7.24 1.77
C VAL A 18 -2.85 -7.22 1.72
N GLU A 19 -3.48 -7.72 0.66
CA GLU A 19 -4.94 -7.83 0.59
C GLU A 19 -5.49 -8.79 1.64
N ARG A 20 -4.78 -9.90 1.90
CA ARG A 20 -5.12 -10.80 3.02
C ARG A 20 -5.03 -10.08 4.37
N VAL A 21 -4.03 -9.22 4.57
CA VAL A 21 -3.93 -8.41 5.80
C VAL A 21 -5.10 -7.43 5.91
N ARG A 22 -5.43 -6.72 4.82
CA ARG A 22 -6.55 -5.77 4.77
C ARG A 22 -7.88 -6.44 5.12
N ALA A 23 -8.18 -7.56 4.45
CA ALA A 23 -9.37 -8.35 4.70
C ALA A 23 -9.41 -8.90 6.13
N ALA A 24 -8.28 -9.39 6.65
CA ALA A 24 -8.19 -9.92 8.01
C ALA A 24 -8.45 -8.85 9.08
N VAL A 25 -7.97 -7.60 8.88
CA VAL A 25 -8.26 -6.50 9.79
C VAL A 25 -9.74 -6.14 9.75
N GLN A 26 -10.32 -5.96 8.55
CA GLN A 26 -11.74 -5.64 8.40
C GLN A 26 -12.64 -6.73 9.02
N ALA A 27 -12.27 -8.00 8.85
CA ALA A 27 -13.01 -9.15 9.40
C ALA A 27 -13.01 -9.21 10.93
N ARG A 28 -12.12 -8.49 11.63
CA ARG A 28 -12.20 -8.36 13.10
C ARG A 28 -13.39 -7.54 13.56
N ALA A 29 -14.04 -6.80 12.67
CA ALA A 29 -15.26 -6.02 12.93
C ALA A 29 -15.14 -5.13 14.18
N LEU A 30 -13.94 -4.56 14.41
CA LEU A 30 -13.71 -3.65 15.52
C LEU A 30 -14.49 -2.36 15.24
N VAL A 31 -15.48 -2.07 16.10
CA VAL A 31 -16.42 -0.97 15.90
C VAL A 31 -15.68 0.37 15.82
N HIS A 32 -15.90 1.10 14.74
CA HIS A 32 -15.37 2.44 14.56
C HIS A 32 -16.43 3.33 13.88
N PRO A 33 -17.38 3.91 14.64
CA PRO A 33 -18.57 4.57 14.08
C PRO A 33 -18.27 5.83 13.28
N GLN A 34 -17.10 6.44 13.48
CA GLN A 34 -16.64 7.62 12.74
C GLN A 34 -16.00 7.27 11.40
N SER A 35 -15.71 5.98 11.14
CA SER A 35 -15.28 5.51 9.84
C SER A 35 -16.46 5.39 8.89
N GLU A 36 -16.27 5.74 7.63
CA GLU A 36 -17.24 5.49 6.54
C GLU A 36 -17.56 4.00 6.39
N HIS A 37 -16.67 3.11 6.84
CA HIS A 37 -16.84 1.66 6.79
C HIS A 37 -17.48 1.08 8.08
N GLY A 38 -17.74 1.91 9.09
CA GLY A 38 -18.32 1.52 10.39
C GLY A 38 -17.43 0.66 11.30
N VAL A 39 -16.31 0.15 10.77
CA VAL A 39 -15.33 -0.67 11.46
C VAL A 39 -13.91 -0.20 11.14
N VAL A 40 -12.95 -0.66 11.95
CA VAL A 40 -11.52 -0.45 11.65
C VAL A 40 -11.15 -1.17 10.37
N THR A 41 -10.53 -0.42 9.45
CA THR A 41 -9.98 -0.91 8.18
C THR A 41 -8.57 -0.37 8.00
N ILE A 42 -7.83 -0.89 7.03
CA ILE A 42 -6.53 -0.34 6.63
C ILE A 42 -6.54 0.01 5.14
N SER A 43 -5.72 0.99 4.76
CA SER A 43 -5.37 1.27 3.37
C SER A 43 -3.87 1.10 3.22
N GLY A 44 -3.42 0.70 2.04
CA GLY A 44 -2.01 0.37 1.81
C GLY A 44 -1.54 0.84 0.44
N GLY A 45 -0.40 1.52 0.41
CA GLY A 45 0.33 1.74 -0.82
C GLY A 45 1.40 0.68 -0.99
N LEU A 46 1.51 0.13 -2.21
CA LEU A 46 2.49 -0.90 -2.54
C LEU A 46 3.50 -0.35 -3.54
N ALA A 47 4.78 -0.67 -3.29
CA ALA A 47 5.87 -0.39 -4.21
C ALA A 47 6.84 -1.58 -4.22
N SER A 48 7.58 -1.75 -5.33
CA SER A 48 8.59 -2.80 -5.49
C SER A 48 9.85 -2.24 -6.13
N SER A 49 11.00 -2.78 -5.72
CA SER A 49 12.31 -2.54 -6.35
C SER A 49 12.69 -3.61 -7.37
N SER A 50 11.75 -4.49 -7.76
CA SER A 50 11.96 -5.58 -8.72
C SER A 50 12.11 -5.12 -10.19
N SER A 51 12.19 -3.81 -10.44
CA SER A 51 12.44 -3.22 -11.76
C SER A 51 13.90 -3.37 -12.20
N ILE A 52 14.16 -3.24 -13.51
CA ILE A 52 15.51 -3.29 -14.10
C ILE A 52 16.47 -2.31 -13.40
N VAL A 53 15.95 -1.13 -13.04
CA VAL A 53 16.64 -0.19 -12.17
C VAL A 53 16.00 -0.27 -10.79
N PRO A 54 16.68 -0.82 -9.78
CA PRO A 54 16.13 -0.89 -8.43
C PRO A 54 16.08 0.51 -7.81
N LEU A 55 15.01 0.77 -7.07
CA LEU A 55 14.87 1.99 -6.26
C LEU A 55 15.79 1.94 -5.04
N THR A 56 16.24 3.11 -4.57
CA THR A 56 16.81 3.22 -3.22
C THR A 56 15.72 2.93 -2.18
N ALA A 57 16.12 2.70 -0.92
CA ALA A 57 15.15 2.50 0.16
C ALA A 57 14.21 3.72 0.30
N GLU A 58 14.75 4.93 0.20
CA GLU A 58 13.96 6.17 0.24
C GLU A 58 13.01 6.28 -0.96
N GLY A 59 13.49 5.95 -2.16
CA GLY A 59 12.65 5.96 -3.36
C GLY A 59 11.51 4.94 -3.30
N LEU A 60 11.78 3.75 -2.77
CA LEU A 60 10.78 2.70 -2.58
C LEU A 60 9.72 3.13 -1.56
N LEU A 61 10.15 3.70 -0.43
CA LEU A 61 9.23 4.20 0.60
C LEU A 61 8.39 5.35 0.08
N HIS A 62 9.00 6.31 -0.64
CA HIS A 62 8.29 7.43 -1.25
C HIS A 62 7.22 6.96 -2.26
N ALA A 63 7.53 5.97 -3.09
CA ALA A 63 6.56 5.39 -4.01
C ALA A 63 5.39 4.70 -3.27
N ALA A 64 5.68 4.00 -2.17
CA ALA A 64 4.64 3.40 -1.33
C ALA A 64 3.75 4.47 -0.67
N ASP A 65 4.33 5.59 -0.21
CA ASP A 65 3.58 6.69 0.38
C ASP A 65 2.65 7.38 -0.63
N LEU A 66 3.13 7.60 -1.87
CA LEU A 66 2.29 8.13 -2.95
C LEU A 66 1.10 7.20 -3.24
N ALA A 67 1.35 5.90 -3.34
CA ALA A 67 0.30 4.91 -3.53
C ALA A 67 -0.69 4.86 -2.33
N LEU A 68 -0.19 5.04 -1.11
CA LEU A 68 -1.04 5.10 0.08
C LEU A 68 -1.90 6.37 0.08
N PHE A 69 -1.35 7.49 -0.38
CA PHE A 69 -2.10 8.73 -0.55
C PHE A 69 -3.26 8.53 -1.53
N GLU A 70 -3.02 7.90 -2.68
CA GLU A 70 -4.09 7.56 -3.63
C GLU A 70 -5.14 6.63 -3.00
N SER A 71 -4.72 5.60 -2.28
CA SER A 71 -5.63 4.69 -1.57
C SER A 71 -6.56 5.44 -0.61
N LYS A 72 -6.03 6.44 0.10
CA LYS A 72 -6.82 7.30 1.00
C LYS A 72 -7.76 8.22 0.23
N ALA A 73 -7.35 8.72 -0.93
CA ALA A 73 -8.13 9.62 -1.77
C ALA A 73 -9.31 8.93 -2.47
N VAL A 74 -9.16 7.68 -2.91
CA VAL A 74 -10.21 6.94 -3.65
C VAL A 74 -11.26 6.26 -2.76
N GLY A 75 -11.22 6.46 -1.43
CA GLY A 75 -12.25 5.97 -0.51
C GLY A 75 -11.75 5.10 0.66
N ARG A 76 -10.43 5.01 0.86
CA ARG A 76 -9.81 4.17 1.91
C ARG A 76 -10.21 2.69 1.77
N ASN A 77 -9.85 1.89 2.76
CA ASN A 77 -10.09 0.44 2.79
C ASN A 77 -9.72 -0.27 1.47
N THR A 78 -8.65 0.19 0.83
CA THR A 78 -8.19 -0.28 -0.47
C THR A 78 -6.67 -0.29 -0.53
N LEU A 79 -6.15 -0.99 -1.54
CA LEU A 79 -4.74 -1.06 -1.85
C LEU A 79 -4.51 -0.45 -3.24
N THR A 80 -3.49 0.39 -3.34
CA THR A 80 -3.07 0.97 -4.62
C THR A 80 -1.59 0.64 -4.86
N VAL A 81 -1.27 0.44 -6.14
CA VAL A 81 0.09 0.35 -6.66
C VAL A 81 0.27 1.54 -7.59
N VAL A 82 1.26 2.38 -7.34
CA VAL A 82 1.65 3.44 -8.28
C VAL A 82 2.82 2.92 -9.10
N SER A 83 2.63 2.78 -10.41
CA SER A 83 3.70 2.45 -11.34
C SER A 83 4.52 3.71 -11.64
N GLU A 84 5.77 3.72 -11.18
CA GLU A 84 6.80 4.75 -11.35
C GLU A 84 6.57 6.08 -10.60
N ALA A 85 7.55 6.43 -9.75
CA ALA A 85 7.79 7.82 -9.37
C ALA A 85 8.13 8.64 -10.64
N PRO A 86 7.75 9.93 -10.72
CA PRO A 86 8.08 10.77 -11.87
C PRO A 86 9.58 10.69 -12.16
N ARG A 87 9.96 10.41 -13.42
CA ARG A 87 11.35 10.56 -13.84
C ARG A 87 11.77 11.98 -13.48
N ALA A 88 12.82 12.11 -12.67
CA ALA A 88 13.49 13.40 -12.49
C ALA A 88 13.86 13.92 -13.88
N LEU A 89 13.26 15.04 -14.29
CA LEU A 89 13.62 15.73 -15.51
C LEU A 89 15.06 16.23 -15.33
N THR A 90 15.99 15.66 -16.10
CA THR A 90 17.33 16.23 -16.34
C THR A 90 17.24 17.57 -17.04
#